data_AF-A0A5E4JKT0-F1
#
_entry.id   AF-A0A5E4JKT0-F1
#
_cell.length_a   1.000
_cell.length_b   1.000
_cell.length_c   1.000
_cell.angle_alpha   90.00
_cell.angle_beta   90.00
_cell.angle_gamma   90.00
#
_symmetry.space_group_name_H-M   'P 1'
#
loop_
_entity.id
_entity.type
_entity.pdbx_description
1 polymer ?
#
loop_
_entity_poly.entity_id
_entity_poly.type
_entity_poly.pdbx_seq_one_letter_code
_entity_poly.pdbx_strand_id
1 'polypeptide(L)'
;MTRKYNTKAVQKPLSEVVAERRGFYEKRIGKAFDSVYASGNFQYIEKFENVILGITQRAVQGNLEGIVIKPLDSAIVVATQATGKPVLTKETYATARGSGMTNEQIKKAYRIENKFSLGGFTSAYEKKKKVQEAKDPRPKLTYQLFVAARDAGVTNKQIIQQYKREYPRQVNVFSMEYVKAKRAAASPTPQTQ
;
A
#
# COMPACT_ATOMS: atom_id res chain seq x y z
N MET A 1 -44.31 -6.05 9.91
CA MET A 1 -44.64 -7.39 9.37
C MET A 1 -43.65 -8.41 9.90
N THR A 2 -44.03 -9.17 10.91
CA THR A 2 -43.21 -10.21 11.54
C THR A 2 -43.36 -11.52 10.76
N ARG A 3 -42.27 -12.01 10.13
CA ARG A 3 -42.27 -13.32 9.45
C ARG A 3 -42.37 -14.42 10.51
N LYS A 4 -43.53 -15.07 10.60
CA LYS A 4 -43.71 -16.32 11.34
C LYS A 4 -43.09 -17.46 10.53
N TYR A 5 -41.96 -17.99 10.97
CA TYR A 5 -41.43 -19.23 10.42
C TYR A 5 -42.18 -20.40 11.04
N ASN A 6 -42.98 -21.07 10.22
CA ASN A 6 -43.74 -22.24 10.61
C ASN A 6 -42.86 -23.48 10.37
N THR A 7 -42.08 -23.89 11.37
CA THR A 7 -41.21 -25.07 11.28
C THR A 7 -41.92 -26.29 11.85
N LYS A 8 -42.75 -26.95 11.03
CA LYS A 8 -43.01 -28.40 11.24
C LYS A 8 -41.79 -29.14 10.68
N ALA A 9 -40.95 -29.67 11.56
CA ALA A 9 -39.81 -30.49 11.16
C ALA A 9 -40.32 -31.82 10.58
N VAL A 10 -40.42 -31.89 9.25
CA VAL A 10 -40.64 -33.14 8.54
C VAL A 10 -39.37 -33.98 8.70
N GLN A 11 -39.45 -35.11 9.40
CA GLN A 11 -38.34 -36.05 9.51
C GLN A 11 -38.13 -36.72 8.15
N LYS A 12 -37.11 -36.29 7.43
CA LYS A 12 -36.67 -36.91 6.17
C LYS A 12 -35.71 -38.07 6.47
N PRO A 13 -35.73 -39.15 5.66
CA PRO A 13 -34.73 -40.21 5.77
C PRO A 13 -33.34 -39.66 5.49
N LEU A 14 -32.32 -40.20 6.19
CA LEU A 14 -30.94 -39.73 6.09
C LEU A 14 -30.40 -39.78 4.65
N SER A 15 -30.81 -40.77 3.86
CA SER A 15 -30.44 -40.91 2.45
C SER A 15 -30.91 -39.72 1.60
N GLU A 16 -32.12 -39.22 1.83
CA GLU A 16 -32.67 -38.05 1.13
C GLU A 16 -31.92 -36.78 1.54
N VAL A 17 -31.64 -36.62 2.83
CA VAL A 17 -30.85 -35.48 3.33
C VAL A 17 -29.42 -35.48 2.75
N VAL A 18 -28.79 -36.66 2.65
CA VAL A 18 -27.46 -36.82 2.05
C VAL A 18 -27.49 -36.51 0.56
N ALA A 19 -28.50 -37.01 -0.17
CA ALA A 19 -28.66 -36.74 -1.61
C ALA A 19 -28.91 -35.24 -1.89
N GLU A 20 -29.77 -34.60 -1.10
CA GLU A 20 -30.04 -33.15 -1.19
C GLU A 20 -28.76 -32.33 -0.93
N ARG A 21 -28.02 -32.68 0.13
CA ARG A 21 -26.76 -32.00 0.46
C ARG A 21 -25.72 -32.22 -0.63
N ARG A 22 -25.60 -33.43 -1.15
CA ARG A 22 -24.69 -33.74 -2.27
C ARG A 22 -25.01 -32.87 -3.48
N GLY A 23 -26.27 -32.85 -3.92
CA GLY A 23 -26.69 -32.02 -5.05
C GLY A 23 -26.50 -30.51 -4.80
N PHE A 24 -26.69 -30.05 -3.56
CA PHE A 24 -26.39 -28.67 -3.18
C PHE A 24 -24.90 -28.33 -3.33
N TYR A 25 -24.01 -29.20 -2.85
CA TYR A 25 -22.57 -28.98 -2.96
C TYR A 25 -22.07 -29.11 -4.40
N GLU A 26 -22.56 -30.08 -5.17
CA GLU A 26 -22.24 -30.23 -6.60
C GLU A 26 -22.60 -28.95 -7.37
N LYS A 27 -23.79 -28.38 -7.15
CA LYS A 27 -24.19 -27.10 -7.76
C LYS A 27 -23.31 -25.93 -7.32
N ARG A 28 -22.92 -25.87 -6.05
CA ARG A 28 -22.04 -24.81 -5.56
C ARG A 28 -20.64 -24.90 -6.14
N ILE A 29 -20.10 -26.10 -6.25
CA ILE A 29 -18.80 -26.35 -6.87
C ILE A 29 -18.86 -25.95 -8.35
N GLY A 30 -19.88 -26.39 -9.10
CA GLY A 30 -20.07 -25.99 -10.50
C GLY A 30 -20.06 -24.47 -10.70
N LYS A 31 -20.84 -23.74 -9.89
CA LYS A 31 -20.85 -22.26 -9.95
C LYS A 31 -19.50 -21.62 -9.65
N ALA A 32 -18.70 -22.22 -8.76
CA ALA A 32 -17.36 -21.71 -8.45
C ALA A 32 -16.42 -21.87 -9.65
N PHE A 33 -16.44 -23.03 -10.30
CA PHE A 33 -15.69 -23.26 -11.54
C PHE A 33 -16.11 -22.29 -12.65
N ASP A 34 -17.42 -22.16 -12.90
CA ASP A 34 -17.95 -21.23 -13.90
C ASP A 34 -17.48 -19.79 -13.65
N SER A 35 -17.53 -19.34 -12.39
CA SER A 35 -17.08 -18.01 -11.99
C SER A 35 -15.57 -17.80 -12.17
N VAL A 36 -14.76 -18.82 -11.93
CA VAL A 36 -13.29 -18.74 -12.04
C VAL A 36 -12.89 -18.70 -13.51
N TYR A 37 -13.44 -19.58 -14.35
CA TYR A 37 -13.11 -19.59 -15.78
C TYR A 37 -13.66 -18.38 -16.53
N ALA A 38 -14.84 -17.87 -16.14
CA ALA A 38 -15.38 -16.64 -16.71
C ALA A 38 -14.51 -15.39 -16.42
N SER A 39 -13.62 -15.45 -15.43
CA SER A 39 -12.74 -14.32 -15.10
C SER A 39 -11.65 -14.05 -16.15
N GLY A 40 -11.32 -15.03 -17.01
CA GLY A 40 -10.25 -14.93 -18.01
C GLY A 40 -8.84 -14.70 -17.44
N ASN A 41 -8.68 -14.77 -16.11
CA ASN A 41 -7.40 -14.54 -15.45
C ASN A 41 -6.66 -15.87 -15.25
N PHE A 42 -5.75 -16.19 -16.16
CA PHE A 42 -4.99 -17.44 -16.15
C PHE A 42 -4.22 -17.70 -14.84
N GLN A 43 -3.66 -16.68 -14.21
CA GLN A 43 -2.95 -16.85 -12.93
C GLN A 43 -3.89 -17.21 -11.77
N TYR A 44 -5.13 -16.71 -11.82
CA TYR A 44 -6.14 -17.03 -10.82
C TYR A 44 -6.71 -18.43 -11.03
N ILE A 45 -6.96 -18.80 -12.29
CA ILE A 45 -7.40 -20.14 -12.71
C ILE A 45 -6.38 -21.19 -12.26
N GLU A 46 -5.10 -21.00 -12.56
CA GLU A 46 -4.02 -21.94 -12.19
C GLU A 46 -3.93 -22.14 -10.66
N LYS A 47 -4.05 -21.05 -9.88
CA LYS A 47 -4.07 -21.15 -8.41
C LYS A 47 -5.29 -21.93 -7.90
N PHE A 48 -6.45 -21.69 -8.50
CA PHE A 48 -7.67 -22.39 -8.13
C PHE A 48 -7.59 -23.88 -8.42
N GLU A 49 -7.11 -24.27 -9.61
CA GLU A 49 -6.92 -25.67 -9.99
C GLU A 49 -5.94 -26.41 -9.08
N ASN A 50 -4.83 -25.77 -8.71
CA ASN A 50 -3.86 -26.34 -7.77
C ASN A 50 -4.47 -26.61 -6.38
N VAL A 51 -5.37 -25.74 -5.90
CA VAL A 51 -6.09 -25.96 -4.64
C VAL A 51 -7.03 -27.15 -4.75
N ILE A 52 -7.81 -27.24 -5.83
CA ILE A 52 -8.73 -28.36 -6.07
C ILE A 52 -7.95 -29.68 -6.16
N LEU A 53 -6.85 -29.71 -6.91
CA LEU A 53 -5.99 -30.87 -7.06
C LEU A 53 -5.45 -31.36 -5.70
N GLY A 54 -5.01 -30.43 -4.85
CA GLY A 54 -4.57 -30.74 -3.49
C GLY A 54 -5.69 -31.32 -2.59
N ILE A 55 -6.92 -30.82 -2.73
CA ILE A 55 -8.08 -31.35 -2.00
C ILE A 55 -8.42 -32.76 -2.49
N THR A 56 -8.48 -32.97 -3.81
CA THR A 56 -8.84 -34.27 -4.41
C THR A 56 -7.81 -35.33 -4.07
N GLN A 57 -6.50 -35.03 -4.15
CA GLN A 57 -5.44 -35.98 -3.79
C GLN A 57 -5.55 -36.45 -2.34
N ARG A 58 -5.84 -35.53 -1.41
CA ARG A 58 -6.01 -35.86 0.01
C ARG A 58 -7.30 -36.61 0.30
N ALA A 59 -8.37 -36.30 -0.43
CA ALA A 59 -9.63 -37.03 -0.36
C ALA A 59 -9.45 -38.51 -0.75
N VAL A 60 -8.70 -38.77 -1.83
CA VAL A 60 -8.35 -40.13 -2.27
C VAL A 60 -7.49 -40.86 -1.24
N GLN A 61 -6.62 -40.14 -0.53
CA GLN A 61 -5.78 -40.69 0.53
C GLN A 61 -6.51 -40.90 1.87
N GLY A 62 -7.80 -40.57 1.96
CA GLY A 62 -8.59 -40.68 3.20
C GLY A 62 -8.25 -39.64 4.28
N ASN A 63 -7.38 -38.67 3.98
CA ASN A 63 -6.88 -37.67 4.92
C ASN A 63 -7.55 -36.31 4.69
N LEU A 64 -8.84 -36.21 5.00
CA LEU A 64 -9.60 -34.96 4.94
C LEU A 64 -9.47 -34.10 6.20
N GLU A 65 -8.94 -34.68 7.29
CA GLU A 65 -8.70 -33.96 8.54
C GLU A 65 -7.67 -32.84 8.33
N GLY A 66 -8.02 -31.62 8.71
CA GLY A 66 -7.16 -30.44 8.58
C GLY A 66 -7.38 -29.57 7.34
N ILE A 67 -8.27 -29.92 6.40
CA ILE A 67 -8.59 -29.04 5.25
C ILE A 67 -9.36 -27.78 5.70
N VAL A 68 -10.05 -27.84 6.84
CA VAL A 68 -10.80 -26.70 7.41
C VAL A 68 -9.94 -25.81 8.34
N ILE A 69 -8.67 -26.17 8.58
CA ILE A 69 -7.78 -25.40 9.48
C ILE A 69 -6.51 -24.96 8.75
N LYS A 70 -6.70 -24.31 7.61
CA LYS A 70 -6.05 -23.03 7.41
C LYS A 70 -7.18 -22.09 7.01
N PRO A 71 -7.56 -21.09 7.82
CA PRO A 71 -8.24 -19.96 7.23
C PRO A 71 -7.33 -19.54 6.08
N LEU A 72 -7.86 -19.55 4.86
CA LEU A 72 -7.30 -18.74 3.80
C LEU A 72 -7.04 -17.38 4.46
N ASP A 73 -5.78 -16.96 4.60
CA ASP A 73 -5.36 -15.65 5.09
C ASP A 73 -5.76 -14.55 4.09
N SER A 74 -7.02 -14.59 3.68
CA SER A 74 -7.73 -13.72 2.76
C SER A 74 -9.19 -13.84 3.19
N ALA A 75 -9.68 -13.09 4.17
CA ALA A 75 -10.09 -11.69 3.97
C ALA A 75 -11.02 -11.45 2.76
N ILE A 76 -11.57 -12.48 2.11
CA ILE A 76 -12.42 -12.33 0.93
C ILE A 76 -13.66 -13.22 1.13
N VAL A 77 -14.82 -12.55 1.30
CA VAL A 77 -16.19 -13.10 1.39
C VAL A 77 -16.46 -13.88 2.69
N VAL A 78 -16.90 -13.29 3.80
CA VAL A 78 -18.28 -12.83 4.04
C VAL A 78 -18.27 -11.68 5.07
N ALA A 79 -18.06 -10.46 4.59
CA ALA A 79 -18.46 -9.25 5.33
C ALA A 79 -19.02 -8.25 4.31
N THR A 80 -19.89 -8.72 3.42
CA THR A 80 -20.80 -7.87 2.69
C THR A 80 -21.85 -7.34 3.65
N GLN A 81 -21.97 -6.00 3.70
CA GLN A 81 -23.12 -5.21 4.19
C GLN A 81 -23.22 -4.92 5.70
N ALA A 82 -22.54 -3.88 6.17
CA ALA A 82 -23.01 -3.15 7.37
C ALA A 82 -22.74 -1.64 7.39
N THR A 83 -21.80 -1.09 6.61
CA THR A 83 -21.42 0.33 6.80
C THR A 83 -21.39 1.21 5.54
N GLY A 84 -21.56 0.67 4.33
CA GLY A 84 -21.51 1.44 3.08
C GLY A 84 -20.16 2.11 2.77
N LYS A 85 -19.14 1.91 3.61
CA LYS A 85 -17.82 2.52 3.44
C LYS A 85 -16.96 1.72 2.47
N PRO A 86 -16.22 2.38 1.56
CA PRO A 86 -15.28 1.70 0.68
C PRO A 86 -14.12 1.07 1.47
N VAL A 87 -13.56 -0.01 0.94
CA VAL A 87 -12.40 -0.70 1.53
C VAL A 87 -11.15 0.16 1.39
N LEU A 88 -10.36 0.25 2.47
CA LEU A 88 -9.05 0.90 2.45
C LEU A 88 -8.03 -0.01 1.77
N THR A 89 -7.64 0.38 0.57
CA THR A 89 -6.50 -0.19 -0.17
C THR A 89 -5.25 0.68 0.02
N LYS A 90 -4.09 0.16 -0.38
CA LYS A 90 -2.82 0.92 -0.34
C LYS A 90 -2.88 2.20 -1.17
N GLU A 91 -3.58 2.17 -2.29
CA GLU A 91 -3.72 3.29 -3.23
C GLU A 91 -4.66 4.35 -2.66
N THR A 92 -5.85 3.94 -2.20
CA THR A 92 -6.81 4.85 -1.57
C THR A 92 -6.25 5.49 -0.30
N TYR A 93 -5.45 4.75 0.47
CA TYR A 93 -4.70 5.31 1.60
C TYR A 93 -3.73 6.42 1.16
N ALA A 94 -2.94 6.17 0.11
CA ALA A 94 -1.99 7.15 -0.40
C ALA A 94 -2.69 8.42 -0.93
N THR A 95 -3.80 8.26 -1.66
CA THR A 95 -4.61 9.37 -2.14
C THR A 95 -5.21 10.18 -0.98
N ALA A 96 -5.79 9.51 0.04
CA ALA A 96 -6.36 10.17 1.20
C ALA A 96 -5.30 10.90 2.05
N ARG A 97 -4.09 10.34 2.21
CA ARG A 97 -2.97 11.04 2.86
C ARG A 97 -2.46 12.20 2.02
N GLY A 98 -2.42 12.05 0.69
CA GLY A 98 -2.06 13.11 -0.24
C GLY A 98 -3.04 14.29 -0.22
N SER A 99 -4.33 14.02 0.01
CA SER A 99 -5.36 15.05 0.20
C SER A 99 -5.39 15.66 1.61
N GLY A 100 -4.42 15.33 2.47
CA GLY A 100 -4.27 15.89 3.82
C GLY A 100 -5.05 15.19 4.93
N MET A 101 -5.71 14.05 4.67
CA MET A 101 -6.45 13.34 5.72
C MET A 101 -5.50 12.73 6.77
N THR A 102 -5.91 12.78 8.03
CA THR A 102 -5.23 12.10 9.14
C THR A 102 -5.60 10.62 9.19
N ASN A 103 -4.80 9.79 9.87
CA ASN A 103 -5.11 8.37 10.05
C ASN A 103 -6.46 8.16 10.78
N GLU A 104 -6.83 9.06 11.68
CA GLU A 104 -8.15 9.11 12.34
C GLU A 104 -9.29 9.32 11.34
N GLN A 105 -9.14 10.30 10.44
CA GLN A 105 -10.12 10.59 9.39
C GLN A 105 -10.22 9.45 8.38
N ILE A 106 -9.10 8.81 8.03
CA ILE A 106 -9.07 7.65 7.14
C ILE A 106 -9.78 6.45 7.76
N LYS A 107 -9.56 6.18 9.05
CA LYS A 107 -10.31 5.14 9.80
C LYS A 107 -11.81 5.40 9.81
N LYS A 108 -12.22 6.67 9.85
CA LYS A 108 -13.65 7.07 9.81
C LYS A 108 -14.24 6.93 8.41
N ALA A 109 -13.49 7.28 7.36
CA ALA A 109 -13.96 7.30 5.98
C ALA A 109 -13.93 5.92 5.31
N TYR A 110 -12.99 5.05 5.67
CA TYR A 110 -12.76 3.78 4.98
C TYR A 110 -12.90 2.58 5.92
N ARG A 111 -13.31 1.45 5.35
CA ARG A 111 -13.30 0.15 6.03
C ARG A 111 -11.90 -0.44 6.00
N ILE A 112 -11.34 -0.72 7.16
CA ILE A 112 -10.04 -1.37 7.30
C ILE A 112 -10.27 -2.85 7.57
N GLU A 113 -9.91 -3.72 6.62
CA GLU A 113 -10.14 -5.16 6.74
C GLU A 113 -9.19 -5.83 7.74
N ASN A 114 -7.96 -5.33 7.85
CA ASN A 114 -6.98 -5.84 8.79
C ASN A 114 -6.39 -4.67 9.61
N LYS A 115 -6.45 -4.78 10.95
CA LYS A 115 -5.93 -3.77 11.88
C LYS A 115 -4.46 -3.41 11.62
N PHE A 116 -3.67 -4.35 11.10
CA PHE A 116 -2.26 -4.15 10.74
C PHE A 116 -2.06 -3.45 9.38
N SER A 117 -3.07 -3.42 8.51
CA SER A 117 -2.97 -2.80 7.18
C SER A 117 -2.68 -1.31 7.26
N LEU A 118 -3.26 -0.59 8.22
CA LEU A 118 -3.06 0.86 8.34
C LEU A 118 -1.59 1.19 8.68
N GLY A 119 -0.97 0.42 9.57
CA GLY A 119 0.45 0.55 9.90
C GLY A 119 1.33 0.25 8.67
N GLY A 120 1.06 -0.85 7.98
CA GLY A 120 1.78 -1.22 6.75
C GLY A 120 1.66 -0.18 5.63
N PHE A 121 0.46 0.39 5.44
CA PHE A 121 0.23 1.43 4.44
C PHE A 121 0.90 2.76 4.81
N THR A 122 0.90 3.13 6.10
CA THR A 122 1.61 4.30 6.60
C THR A 122 3.11 4.18 6.29
N SER A 123 3.74 3.06 6.68
CA SER A 123 5.16 2.84 6.43
C SER A 123 5.50 2.79 4.93
N ALA A 124 4.63 2.19 4.10
CA ALA A 124 4.84 2.14 2.66
C ALA A 124 4.70 3.53 2.00
N TYR A 125 3.75 4.34 2.46
CA TYR A 125 3.57 5.72 2.02
C TYR A 125 4.79 6.57 2.38
N GLU A 126 5.27 6.48 3.62
CA GLU A 126 6.47 7.21 4.05
C GLU A 126 7.72 6.79 3.29
N LYS A 127 7.91 5.49 3.01
CA LYS A 127 9.00 5.01 2.16
C LYS A 127 8.91 5.60 0.75
N LYS A 128 7.73 5.57 0.11
CA LYS A 128 7.52 6.18 -1.21
C LYS A 128 7.75 7.68 -1.20
N LYS A 129 7.26 8.39 -0.18
CA LYS A 129 7.48 9.84 0.00
C LYS A 129 8.98 10.15 0.12
N LYS A 130 9.74 9.41 0.95
CA LYS A 130 11.19 9.56 1.06
C LYS A 130 11.90 9.30 -0.26
N VAL A 131 11.47 8.30 -1.04
CA VAL A 131 12.01 8.05 -2.39
C VAL A 131 11.67 9.18 -3.36
N GLN A 132 10.46 9.76 -3.29
CA GLN A 132 10.08 10.92 -4.09
C GLN A 132 10.85 12.19 -3.69
N GLU A 133 11.06 12.42 -2.39
CA GLU A 133 11.91 13.51 -1.88
C GLU A 133 13.39 13.27 -2.24
N ALA A 134 13.81 12.01 -2.35
CA ALA A 134 15.12 11.66 -2.90
C ALA A 134 15.22 12.01 -4.41
N LYS A 135 14.12 11.93 -5.15
CA LYS A 135 13.96 12.36 -6.55
C LYS A 135 13.75 13.87 -6.74
N ASP A 136 14.17 14.71 -5.80
CA ASP A 136 14.34 16.14 -6.09
C ASP A 136 15.29 16.27 -7.31
N PRO A 137 14.80 16.73 -8.48
CA PRO A 137 15.59 16.77 -9.72
C PRO A 137 16.69 17.83 -9.66
N ARG A 138 16.69 18.67 -8.62
CA ARG A 138 17.65 19.74 -8.47
C ARG A 138 19.05 19.17 -8.20
N PRO A 139 20.07 19.68 -8.90
CA PRO A 139 21.45 19.27 -8.64
C PRO A 139 21.83 19.59 -7.20
N LYS A 140 22.69 18.75 -6.61
CA LYS A 140 23.23 19.00 -5.27
C LYS A 140 24.02 20.30 -5.25
N LEU A 141 23.79 21.13 -4.23
CA LEU A 141 24.54 22.37 -4.03
C LEU A 141 25.95 22.03 -3.55
N THR A 142 26.95 22.26 -4.39
CA THR A 142 28.38 22.25 -4.01
C THR A 142 28.86 23.68 -3.74
N TYR A 143 29.99 23.84 -3.03
CA TYR A 143 30.55 25.16 -2.79
C TYR A 143 30.91 25.89 -4.10
N GLN A 144 31.46 25.18 -5.09
CA GLN A 144 31.78 25.74 -6.41
C GLN A 144 30.54 26.29 -7.13
N LEU A 145 29.43 25.55 -7.12
CA LEU A 145 28.17 26.00 -7.70
C LEU A 145 27.59 27.21 -6.95
N PHE A 146 27.75 27.25 -5.62
CA PHE A 146 27.36 28.40 -4.82
C PHE A 146 28.17 29.65 -5.19
N VAL A 147 29.50 29.54 -5.29
CA VAL A 147 30.38 30.65 -5.69
C VAL A 147 29.99 31.18 -7.07
N ALA A 148 29.86 30.28 -8.06
CA ALA A 148 29.46 30.66 -9.41
C ALA A 148 28.09 31.38 -9.46
N ALA A 149 27.11 30.88 -8.70
CA ALA A 149 25.80 31.52 -8.60
C ALA A 149 25.88 32.90 -7.93
N ARG A 150 26.71 33.06 -6.89
CA ARG A 150 26.90 34.36 -6.20
C ARG A 150 27.64 35.37 -7.05
N ASP A 151 28.67 34.96 -7.78
CA ASP A 151 29.39 35.81 -8.73
C ASP A 151 28.48 36.23 -9.89
N ALA A 152 27.51 35.38 -10.29
CA ALA A 152 26.45 35.70 -11.23
C ALA A 152 25.31 36.57 -10.64
N GLY A 153 25.43 37.05 -9.40
CA GLY A 153 24.44 37.92 -8.76
C GLY A 153 23.18 37.21 -8.24
N VAL A 154 23.15 35.88 -8.24
CA VAL A 154 21.99 35.09 -7.76
C VAL A 154 21.87 35.21 -6.24
N THR A 155 20.65 35.41 -5.76
CA THR A 155 20.36 35.54 -4.33
C THR A 155 20.33 34.17 -3.63
N ASN A 156 20.60 34.15 -2.32
CA ASN A 156 20.51 32.92 -1.51
C ASN A 156 19.13 32.23 -1.64
N LYS A 157 18.05 33.02 -1.76
CA LYS A 157 16.68 32.48 -1.93
C LYS A 157 16.55 31.73 -3.27
N GLN A 158 17.08 32.29 -4.35
CA GLN A 158 17.09 31.67 -5.67
C GLN A 158 18.00 30.43 -5.71
N ILE A 159 19.16 30.46 -5.05
CA ILE A 159 20.06 29.29 -4.92
C ILE A 159 19.33 28.14 -4.20
N ILE A 160 18.59 28.42 -3.12
CA ILE A 160 17.78 27.41 -2.40
C ILE A 160 16.68 26.81 -3.29
N GLN A 161 16.15 27.58 -4.24
CA GLN A 161 15.15 27.12 -5.19
C GLN A 161 15.76 26.25 -6.29
N GLN A 162 16.94 26.60 -6.80
CA GLN A 162 17.60 25.93 -7.94
C GLN A 162 18.34 24.65 -7.54
N TYR A 163 18.89 24.58 -6.31
CA TYR A 163 19.76 23.49 -5.89
C TYR A 163 19.22 22.75 -4.68
N LYS A 164 19.51 21.44 -4.63
CA LYS A 164 19.22 20.59 -3.48
C LYS A 164 20.28 20.79 -2.41
N ARG A 165 19.84 21.19 -1.21
CA ARG A 165 20.69 21.29 -0.03
C ARG A 165 20.86 19.93 0.64
N GLU A 166 22.07 19.62 1.08
CA GLU A 166 22.35 18.44 1.91
C GLU A 166 21.93 18.66 3.37
N TYR A 167 22.01 19.89 3.88
CA TYR A 167 21.57 20.24 5.22
C TYR A 167 21.03 21.68 5.29
N PRO A 168 20.15 22.02 6.27
CA PRO A 168 19.43 23.29 6.28
C PRO A 168 20.30 24.54 6.26
N ARG A 169 21.47 24.49 6.93
CA ARG A 169 22.40 25.61 7.10
C ARG A 169 23.44 25.75 5.99
N GLN A 170 23.45 24.87 4.99
CA GLN A 170 24.51 24.77 3.99
C GLN A 170 24.78 26.09 3.24
N VAL A 171 23.71 26.79 2.83
CA VAL A 171 23.82 28.10 2.14
C VAL A 171 24.43 29.17 3.04
N ASN A 172 24.15 29.15 4.35
CA ASN A 172 24.72 30.11 5.29
C ASN A 172 26.21 29.84 5.50
N VAL A 173 26.60 28.56 5.63
CA VAL A 173 28.00 28.14 5.74
C VAL A 173 28.79 28.61 4.51
N PHE A 174 28.30 28.28 3.31
CA PHE A 174 28.93 28.70 2.06
C PHE A 174 28.96 30.22 1.90
N SER A 175 27.91 30.92 2.34
CA SER A 175 27.89 32.40 2.30
C SER A 175 28.96 33.01 3.20
N MET A 176 29.22 32.44 4.39
CA MET A 176 30.27 32.93 5.28
C MET A 176 31.66 32.67 4.68
N GLU A 177 31.89 31.48 4.14
CA GLU A 177 33.14 31.11 3.47
C GLU A 177 33.42 32.02 2.26
N TYR A 178 32.40 32.28 1.44
CA TYR A 178 32.50 33.17 0.28
C TYR A 178 32.88 34.60 0.68
N VAL A 179 32.23 35.16 1.71
CA VAL A 179 32.56 36.50 2.21
C VAL A 179 33.99 36.55 2.76
N LYS A 180 34.41 35.51 3.50
CA LYS A 180 35.77 35.41 4.03
C LYS A 180 36.80 35.37 2.89
N ALA A 181 36.55 34.59 1.85
CA ALA A 181 37.41 34.49 0.67
C ALA A 181 37.51 35.81 -0.11
N LYS A 182 36.37 36.50 -0.35
CA LYS A 182 36.36 37.80 -1.05
C LYS A 182 37.11 38.88 -0.25
N ARG A 183 36.98 38.89 1.08
CA ARG A 183 37.74 39.80 1.95
C ARG A 183 39.24 39.52 1.89
N ALA A 184 39.65 38.25 1.93
CA ALA A 184 41.05 37.88 1.80
C ALA A 184 41.65 38.28 0.44
N ALA A 185 40.88 38.15 -0.65
CA ALA A 185 41.30 38.59 -1.98
C ALA A 185 41.37 40.11 -2.14
N ALA A 186 40.53 40.85 -1.40
CA ALA A 186 40.47 42.31 -1.45
C ALA A 186 41.51 43.02 -0.56
N SER A 187 42.14 42.29 0.36
CA SER A 187 43.26 42.79 1.16
C SER A 187 44.57 42.48 0.44
N PRO A 188 45.16 43.41 -0.34
CA PRO A 188 46.47 43.19 -0.93
C PRO A 188 47.47 42.92 0.19
N THR A 189 48.20 41.82 0.05
CA THR A 189 49.28 41.45 0.95
C THR A 189 50.24 42.63 1.02
N PRO A 190 50.57 43.17 2.22
CA PRO A 190 51.56 44.23 2.31
C PRO A 190 52.86 43.68 1.73
N GLN A 191 53.29 44.24 0.60
CA GLN A 191 54.60 43.98 0.04
C GLN A 191 55.60 44.48 1.08
N THR A 192 56.26 43.56 1.78
CA THR A 192 57.46 43.85 2.55
C THR A 192 58.52 44.35 1.58
N GLN A 193 58.69 45.67 1.51
CA GLN A 193 59.88 46.32 0.98
C GLN A 193 60.92 46.46 2.08
#